data_AF-A0A2T7U4S0-F1
#
_entry.id   AF-A0A2T7U4S0-F1
#
_cell.length_a   1.000
_cell.length_b   1.000
_cell.length_c   1.000
_cell.angle_alpha   90.00
_cell.angle_beta   90.00
_cell.angle_gamma   90.00
#
_symmetry.space_group_name_H-M   'P 1'
#
loop_
_entity.id
_entity.type
_entity.pdbx_description
1 polymer ?
#
loop_
_entity_poly.entity_id
_entity_poly.type
_entity_poly.pdbx_seq_one_letter_code
_entity_poly.pdbx_strand_id
1 'polypeptide(L)'
;MNDEEPKLDNRDMYLLGVLAERATELVVKESKFPRGCGEARTLALSRAGYLIGVPYRFADGTAEVRYEITLKGQAAWKAYRFT
;
A
#
# COMPACT_ATOMS: atom_id res chain seq x y z
N MET A 1 19.51 -14.15 -5.35
CA MET A 1 18.43 -13.45 -6.07
C MET A 1 18.80 -11.98 -6.02
N ASN A 2 18.96 -11.32 -7.17
CA ASN A 2 19.15 -9.87 -7.16
C ASN A 2 17.81 -9.26 -6.74
N ASP A 3 17.72 -8.79 -5.50
CA ASP A 3 16.64 -7.95 -5.00
C ASP A 3 16.73 -6.57 -5.67
N GLU A 4 16.51 -6.51 -7.00
CA GLU A 4 16.26 -5.24 -7.67
C GLU A 4 14.96 -4.68 -7.08
N GLU A 5 15.08 -3.62 -6.28
CA GLU A 5 13.91 -2.93 -5.76
C GLU A 5 13.04 -2.47 -6.95
N PRO A 6 11.74 -2.78 -6.96
CA PRO A 6 10.89 -2.38 -8.07
C PRO A 6 10.89 -0.86 -8.17
N LYS A 7 11.14 -0.34 -9.38
CA LYS A 7 11.00 1.08 -9.67
C LYS A 7 9.55 1.49 -9.43
N LEU A 8 9.35 2.32 -8.41
CA LEU A 8 8.05 2.86 -8.06
C LEU A 8 7.64 3.93 -9.09
N ASP A 9 6.41 3.86 -9.57
CA ASP A 9 5.84 4.87 -10.47
C ASP A 9 4.96 5.90 -9.72
N ASN A 10 4.44 6.89 -10.45
CA ASN A 10 3.61 7.96 -9.88
C ASN A 10 2.33 7.43 -9.19
N ARG A 11 1.81 6.27 -9.60
CA ARG A 11 0.62 5.66 -8.99
C ARG A 11 0.98 4.94 -7.70
N ASP A 12 2.14 4.30 -7.65
CA ASP A 12 2.68 3.73 -6.41
C ASP A 12 2.90 4.83 -5.38
N MET A 13 3.53 5.94 -5.80
CA MET A 13 3.74 7.10 -4.93
C MET A 13 2.43 7.74 -4.49
N TYR A 14 1.42 7.81 -5.36
CA TYR A 14 0.09 8.25 -4.97
C TYR A 14 -0.51 7.37 -3.87
N LEU A 15 -0.45 6.05 -4.01
CA LEU A 15 -0.96 5.13 -2.99
C LEU A 15 -0.21 5.28 -1.66
N LEU A 16 1.11 5.34 -1.70
CA LEU A 16 1.95 5.55 -0.52
C LEU A 16 1.66 6.90 0.13
N GLY A 17 1.46 7.96 -0.65
CA GLY A 17 1.10 9.28 -0.14
C GLY A 17 -0.28 9.31 0.52
N VAL A 18 -1.29 8.67 -0.09
CA VAL A 18 -2.63 8.53 0.51
C VAL A 18 -2.54 7.84 1.87
N LEU A 19 -1.79 6.74 1.94
CA LEU A 19 -1.59 6.00 3.19
C LEU A 19 -0.77 6.79 4.21
N ALA A 20 0.30 7.46 3.80
CA ALA A 20 1.18 8.22 4.69
C ALA A 20 0.50 9.43 5.33
N GLU A 21 -0.43 10.08 4.61
CA GLU A 21 -0.98 11.38 5.04
C GLU A 21 -2.38 11.31 5.63
N ARG A 22 -3.21 10.36 5.20
CA ARG A 22 -4.65 10.40 5.52
C ARG A 22 -5.14 9.28 6.41
N ALA A 23 -4.54 8.10 6.33
CA ALA A 23 -5.18 6.92 6.89
C ALA A 23 -4.22 6.01 7.65
N THR A 24 -2.90 5.99 7.36
CA THR A 24 -1.91 4.98 7.79
C THR A 24 -2.23 3.53 7.39
N GLU A 25 -3.51 3.23 7.18
CA GLU A 25 -4.08 1.95 6.77
C GLU A 25 -5.08 2.12 5.60
N LEU A 26 -5.14 1.14 4.72
CA LEU A 26 -6.13 0.97 3.66
C LEU A 26 -6.88 -0.31 3.94
N VAL A 27 -8.12 -0.20 4.38
CA VAL A 27 -9.02 -1.35 4.48
C VAL A 27 -9.64 -1.60 3.11
N VAL A 28 -9.30 -2.73 2.50
CA VAL A 28 -9.89 -3.13 1.22
C VAL A 28 -11.15 -3.91 1.54
N LYS A 29 -12.32 -3.36 1.21
CA LYS A 29 -13.60 -4.08 1.24
C LYS A 29 -14.03 -4.35 -0.20
N GLU A 30 -14.36 -5.59 -0.54
CA GLU A 30 -14.81 -5.98 -1.89
C GLU A 30 -13.83 -5.55 -3.00
N SER A 31 -12.51 -5.64 -2.76
CA SER A 31 -11.47 -5.21 -3.72
C SER A 31 -11.56 -3.74 -4.15
N LYS A 32 -12.13 -2.86 -3.33
CA LYS A 32 -12.17 -1.41 -3.58
C LYS A 32 -10.86 -0.75 -3.13
N PHE A 33 -9.99 -0.51 -4.10
CA PHE A 33 -8.73 0.21 -3.90
C PHE A 33 -8.88 1.69 -4.28
N PRO A 34 -7.96 2.58 -3.82
CA PRO A 34 -7.90 3.96 -4.27
C PRO A 34 -7.81 4.04 -5.80
N ARG A 35 -8.40 5.10 -6.38
CA ARG A 35 -8.53 5.25 -7.83
C ARG A 35 -7.19 5.03 -8.56
N GLY A 36 -7.15 4.07 -9.47
CA GLY A 36 -5.96 3.74 -10.27
C GLY A 36 -4.92 2.85 -9.58
N CYS A 37 -5.13 2.52 -8.30
CA CYS A 37 -4.37 1.53 -7.56
C CYS A 37 -5.17 0.23 -7.62
N GLY A 38 -4.65 -0.81 -8.26
CA GLY A 38 -5.33 -2.11 -8.33
C GLY A 38 -4.81 -3.10 -7.30
N GLU A 39 -5.46 -4.25 -7.20
CA GLU A 39 -5.03 -5.35 -6.32
C GLU A 39 -3.60 -5.81 -6.64
N ALA A 40 -3.29 -6.07 -7.91
CA ALA A 40 -1.97 -6.52 -8.34
C ALA A 40 -0.85 -5.55 -7.94
N ARG A 41 -1.12 -4.24 -7.98
CA ARG A 41 -0.17 -3.18 -7.61
C ARG A 41 0.03 -3.12 -6.09
N THR A 42 -1.07 -3.18 -5.34
CA THR A 42 -1.02 -3.21 -3.86
C THR A 42 -0.27 -4.45 -3.37
N LEU A 43 -0.50 -5.60 -4.00
CA LEU A 43 0.24 -6.84 -3.74
C LEU A 43 1.73 -6.71 -4.10
N ALA A 44 2.07 -6.06 -5.22
CA ALA A 44 3.47 -5.83 -5.58
C ALA A 44 4.19 -4.96 -4.54
N LEU A 45 3.55 -3.89 -4.07
CA LEU A 45 4.10 -3.04 -3.01
C LEU A 45 4.22 -3.76 -1.67
N SER A 46 3.26 -4.63 -1.34
CA SER A 46 3.31 -5.49 -0.15
C SER A 46 4.49 -6.47 -0.23
N ARG A 47 4.65 -7.17 -1.35
CA ARG A 47 5.78 -8.08 -1.60
C ARG A 47 7.14 -7.38 -1.56
N ALA A 48 7.20 -6.13 -2.01
CA ALA A 48 8.40 -5.30 -1.97
C ALA A 48 8.67 -4.64 -0.59
N GLY A 49 7.79 -4.88 0.39
CA GLY A 49 7.94 -4.41 1.77
C GLY A 49 7.54 -2.95 2.01
N TYR A 50 6.90 -2.29 1.04
CA TYR A 50 6.39 -0.92 1.22
C TYR A 50 5.06 -0.90 1.97
N LEU A 51 4.31 -2.00 1.90
CA LEU A 51 3.05 -2.23 2.62
C LEU A 51 3.12 -3.54 3.40
N ILE A 52 2.28 -3.69 4.42
CA ILE A 52 2.01 -4.96 5.09
C ILE A 52 0.52 -5.25 5.04
N GLY A 53 0.16 -6.47 4.63
CA GLY A 53 -1.23 -6.95 4.67
C GLY A 53 -1.52 -7.60 6.02
N VAL A 54 -2.47 -7.05 6.76
CA VAL A 54 -2.95 -7.57 8.04
C VAL A 54 -4.34 -8.17 7.82
N PRO A 55 -4.59 -9.43 8.23
CA PRO A 55 -5.94 -10.00 8.20
C PRO A 55 -6.89 -9.12 9.00
N TYR A 56 -8.00 -8.73 8.39
CA TYR A 56 -9.01 -7.88 9.00
C TYR A 56 -10.37 -8.56 8.91
N ARG A 57 -11.11 -8.57 10.02
CA ARG A 57 -12.45 -9.14 10.05
C ARG A 57 -13.45 -8.04 10.35
N PHE A 58 -14.38 -7.83 9.44
CA PHE A 58 -15.48 -6.90 9.65
C PHE A 58 -16.51 -7.46 10.64
N ALA A 59 -17.29 -6.57 11.25
CA ALA A 59 -18.37 -6.95 12.18
C ALA A 59 -19.47 -7.81 11.53
N ASP A 60 -19.61 -7.73 10.20
CA ASP A 60 -20.50 -8.58 9.40
C ASP A 60 -19.95 -10.00 9.16
N GLY A 61 -18.75 -10.30 9.68
CA GLY A 61 -18.10 -11.61 9.59
C GLY A 61 -17.20 -11.78 8.36
N THR A 62 -17.19 -10.82 7.43
CA THR A 62 -16.37 -10.86 6.21
C THR A 62 -14.88 -10.78 6.54
N ALA A 63 -14.09 -11.69 5.98
CA ALA A 63 -12.64 -11.69 6.08
C ALA A 63 -12.04 -10.92 4.90
N GLU A 64 -11.25 -9.90 5.21
CA GLU A 64 -10.64 -8.97 4.26
C GLU A 64 -9.18 -8.70 4.66
N VAL A 65 -8.46 -7.93 3.83
CA VAL A 65 -7.08 -7.52 4.10
C VAL A 65 -7.02 -6.02 4.33
N ARG A 66 -6.44 -5.63 5.46
CA ARG A 66 -6.07 -4.25 5.75
C ARG A 66 -4.59 -4.05 5.43
N TYR A 67 -4.29 -3.16 4.50
CA TYR A 67 -2.92 -2.82 4.16
C TYR A 67 -2.44 -1.63 4.97
N GLU A 68 -1.30 -1.75 5.64
CA GLU A 68 -0.68 -0.66 6.38
C GLU A 68 0.62 -0.24 5.70
N ILE A 69 0.92 1.06 5.70
CA ILE A 69 2.18 1.55 5.15
C ILE A 69 3.34 1.26 6.11
N THR A 70 4.42 0.67 5.60
CA THR A 70 5.61 0.38 6.42
C THR A 70 6.50 1.61 6.55
N LEU A 71 7.51 1.56 7.44
CA LEU A 71 8.55 2.59 7.52
C LEU A 71 9.29 2.76 6.18
N LYS A 72 9.49 1.67 5.43
CA LYS A 72 10.06 1.69 4.08
C LYS A 72 9.15 2.45 3.11
N GLY A 73 7.85 2.17 3.12
CA GLY A 73 6.83 2.90 2.34
C GLY A 73 6.82 4.40 2.66
N GLN A 74 6.85 4.76 3.94
CA GLN A 74 6.89 6.15 4.38
C GLN A 74 8.17 6.87 3.93
N ALA A 75 9.33 6.22 4.04
CA ALA A 75 10.60 6.78 3.60
C ALA A 75 10.61 7.02 2.08
N ALA A 76 10.10 6.06 1.29
CA ALA A 76 9.99 6.20 -0.16
C ALA A 76 9.08 7.37 -0.57
N TRP A 77 7.91 7.51 0.08
CA TRP A 77 7.02 8.65 -0.14
C TRP A 77 7.69 9.99 0.20
N LYS A 78 8.36 10.07 1.36
CA LYS A 78 9.06 11.28 1.78
C LYS A 78 10.15 11.68 0.80
N ALA A 79 10.96 10.73 0.33
CA ALA A 79 11.99 11.00 -0.67
C ALA A 79 11.37 11.57 -1.96
N TYR A 80 10.29 10.97 -2.45
CA TYR A 80 9.58 11.45 -3.65
C TYR A 80 8.95 12.84 -3.48
N ARG A 81 8.29 13.13 -2.35
CA ARG A 81 7.59 14.41 -2.08
C ARG A 81 8.50 15.65 -2.18
N PHE A 82 9.81 15.49 -1.98
CA PHE A 82 10.79 16.58 -2.04
C PHE A 82 11.69 16.52 -3.30
N THR A 83 11.31 15.74 -4.31
CA THR A 83 11.95 15.69 -5.64
C THR A 83 11.17 16.53 -6.63
#